data_AF-A0A4D7B2X0-F1
#
_entry.id   AF-A0A4D7B2X0-F1
#
_cell.length_a   1.000
_cell.length_b   1.000
_cell.length_c   1.000
_cell.angle_alpha   90.00
_cell.angle_beta   90.00
_cell.angle_gamma   90.00
#
_symmetry.space_group_name_H-M   'P 1'
#
loop_
_entity.id
_entity.type
_entity.pdbx_description
1 polymer ?
#
loop_
_entity_poly.entity_id
_entity_poly.type
_entity_poly.pdbx_seq_one_letter_code
_entity_poly.pdbx_strand_id
1 'polypeptide(L)'
;MTTAISRIGASVLVCLALAGAIGQAEANQTASQFLTSFRARDARSVSFLVGLTEGFGWANAQLRASNQRMLFCAPRDVGFTPLQHADILAAYLRRQPRRSDVDVGLVMLAALAEQFPCR
;
A
#
# COMPACT_ATOMS: atom_id res chain seq x y z
N MET A 1 -29.05 -41.12 43.63
CA MET A 1 -28.80 -41.04 42.18
C MET A 1 -29.76 -40.05 41.56
N THR A 2 -29.34 -38.80 41.34
CA THR A 2 -29.81 -37.89 40.26
C THR A 2 -29.27 -36.48 40.51
N THR A 3 -28.54 -35.94 39.52
CA THR A 3 -28.46 -34.54 39.05
C THR A 3 -27.04 -34.19 38.60
N ALA A 4 -26.71 -34.59 37.37
CA ALA A 4 -25.49 -34.15 36.68
C ALA A 4 -25.75 -33.97 35.18
N ILE A 5 -26.72 -33.12 34.82
CA ILE A 5 -26.93 -32.71 33.42
C ILE A 5 -27.42 -31.25 33.40
N SER A 6 -26.52 -30.27 33.60
CA SER A 6 -26.85 -28.85 33.34
C SER A 6 -25.61 -27.95 33.21
N ARG A 7 -24.58 -28.36 32.47
CA ARG A 7 -23.38 -27.50 32.26
C ARG A 7 -22.74 -27.57 30.86
N ILE A 8 -23.44 -28.09 29.85
CA ILE A 8 -22.88 -28.19 28.49
C ILE A 8 -23.45 -27.13 27.53
N GLY A 9 -24.58 -26.49 27.87
CA GLY A 9 -25.27 -25.55 26.95
C GLY A 9 -24.66 -24.15 26.81
N ALA A 10 -23.84 -23.69 27.77
CA ALA A 10 -23.43 -22.27 27.81
C ALA A 10 -22.13 -21.95 27.06
N SER A 11 -21.28 -22.95 26.77
CA SER A 11 -19.95 -22.69 26.18
C SER A 11 -19.94 -22.57 24.66
N VAL A 12 -20.98 -23.02 23.95
CA VAL A 12 -21.03 -22.95 22.47
C VAL A 12 -21.48 -21.56 21.99
N LEU A 13 -22.25 -20.81 22.80
CA LEU A 13 -22.76 -19.49 22.40
C LEU A 13 -21.71 -18.36 22.48
N VAL A 14 -20.63 -18.52 23.25
CA VAL A 14 -19.61 -17.47 23.43
C VAL A 14 -18.69 -17.35 22.20
N CYS A 15 -18.45 -18.43 21.47
CA CYS A 15 -17.59 -18.40 20.28
C CYS A 15 -18.26 -17.74 19.06
N LEU A 16 -19.59 -17.72 18.98
CA LEU A 16 -20.30 -17.15 17.82
C LEU A 16 -20.33 -15.61 17.82
N ALA A 17 -20.10 -14.97 18.97
CA ALA A 17 -20.06 -13.50 19.08
C ALA A 17 -18.72 -12.87 18.66
N LEU A 18 -17.64 -13.66 18.57
CA LEU A 18 -16.30 -13.18 18.18
C LEU A 18 -16.05 -13.21 16.66
N ALA A 19 -16.96 -13.78 15.86
CA ALA A 19 -16.81 -13.88 14.41
C ALA A 19 -17.22 -12.60 13.63
N GLY A 20 -17.82 -11.60 14.29
CA GLY A 20 -18.37 -10.40 13.64
C GLY A 20 -17.39 -9.25 13.40
N ALA A 21 -16.13 -9.34 13.85
CA ALA A 21 -15.15 -8.26 13.77
C ALA A 21 -14.01 -8.54 12.76
N ILE A 22 -14.26 -9.34 11.73
CA ILE A 22 -13.37 -9.37 10.55
C ILE A 22 -13.64 -8.08 9.78
N GLY A 23 -12.93 -7.01 10.14
CA GLY A 23 -12.91 -5.77 9.38
C GLY A 23 -12.59 -6.11 7.93
N GLN A 24 -13.39 -5.59 7.00
CA GLN A 24 -13.13 -5.76 5.58
C GLN A 24 -11.72 -5.25 5.32
N ALA A 25 -10.83 -6.12 4.83
CA ALA A 25 -9.52 -5.73 4.35
C ALA A 25 -9.71 -4.53 3.41
N GLU A 26 -9.14 -3.38 3.77
CA GLU A 26 -9.46 -2.12 3.11
C GLU A 26 -9.20 -2.23 1.61
N ALA A 27 -10.19 -1.81 0.82
CA ALA A 27 -10.04 -1.67 -0.62
C ALA A 27 -8.80 -0.81 -0.91
N ASN A 28 -7.88 -1.35 -1.70
CA ASN A 28 -6.71 -0.63 -2.20
C ASN A 28 -7.10 0.78 -2.66
N GLN A 29 -6.50 1.81 -2.05
CA GLN A 29 -6.80 3.22 -2.35
C GLN A 29 -6.38 3.56 -3.78
N THR A 30 -7.26 4.24 -4.54
CA THR A 30 -6.92 4.66 -5.91
C THR A 30 -5.88 5.79 -5.91
N ALA A 31 -5.16 5.96 -7.01
CA ALA A 31 -4.15 7.00 -7.14
C ALA A 31 -4.73 8.42 -7.00
N SER A 32 -5.94 8.66 -7.50
CA SER A 32 -6.63 9.97 -7.37
C SER A 32 -7.09 10.25 -5.94
N GLN A 33 -7.66 9.25 -5.27
CA GLN A 33 -8.05 9.34 -3.86
C GLN A 33 -6.82 9.59 -2.99
N PHE A 34 -5.71 8.89 -3.26
CA PHE A 34 -4.44 9.09 -2.58
C PHE A 34 -3.94 10.52 -2.68
N LEU A 35 -3.84 11.09 -3.90
CA LEU A 35 -3.37 12.46 -4.06
C LEU A 35 -4.28 13.48 -3.37
N THR A 36 -5.57 13.20 -3.29
CA THR A 36 -6.54 14.06 -2.58
C THR A 36 -6.24 14.06 -1.07
N SER A 37 -6.14 12.88 -0.45
CA SER A 37 -5.83 12.73 0.98
C SER A 37 -4.44 13.27 1.33
N PHE A 38 -3.43 13.01 0.49
CA PHE A 38 -2.07 13.53 0.70
C PHE A 38 -2.04 15.07 0.69
N ARG A 39 -2.75 15.72 -0.25
CA ARG A 39 -2.85 17.19 -0.30
C ARG A 39 -3.60 17.77 0.89
N ALA A 40 -4.59 17.03 1.42
CA ALA A 40 -5.26 17.37 2.67
C ALA A 40 -4.38 17.18 3.91
N ARG A 41 -3.10 16.78 3.74
CA ARG A 41 -2.12 16.51 4.81
C ARG A 41 -2.57 15.42 5.77
N ASP A 42 -3.34 14.45 5.27
CA ASP A 42 -3.69 13.26 6.04
C ASP A 42 -2.41 12.48 6.39
N ALA A 43 -2.13 12.32 7.69
CA ALA A 43 -0.90 11.70 8.18
C ALA A 43 -0.77 10.24 7.71
N ARG A 44 -1.90 9.51 7.58
CA ARG A 44 -1.90 8.13 7.09
C ARG A 44 -1.42 8.06 5.65
N SER A 45 -1.82 8.99 4.80
CA SER A 45 -1.36 9.08 3.41
C SER A 45 0.15 9.34 3.31
N VAL A 46 0.72 10.16 4.20
CA VAL A 46 2.17 10.39 4.24
C VAL A 46 2.91 9.11 4.66
N SER A 47 2.48 8.47 5.76
CA SER A 47 3.08 7.21 6.23
C SER A 47 2.95 6.08 5.21
N PHE A 48 1.79 5.99 4.55
CA PHE A 48 1.55 5.04 3.47
C PHE A 48 2.53 5.23 2.32
N LEU A 49 2.71 6.48 1.86
CA LEU A 49 3.63 6.76 0.75
C LEU A 49 5.07 6.42 1.12
N VAL A 50 5.51 6.78 2.32
CA VAL A 50 6.84 6.42 2.82
C VAL A 50 7.01 4.90 2.81
N GLY A 51 6.08 4.16 3.43
CA GLY A 51 6.16 2.70 3.47
C GLY A 51 6.16 2.06 2.07
N LEU A 52 5.33 2.56 1.17
CA LEU A 52 5.26 2.11 -0.22
C LEU A 52 6.59 2.34 -0.95
N THR A 53 7.16 3.55 -0.90
CA THR A 53 8.39 3.90 -1.61
C THR A 53 9.62 3.24 -1.01
N GLU A 54 9.67 3.08 0.31
CA GLU A 54 10.69 2.28 0.98
C GLU A 54 10.60 0.82 0.50
N GLY A 55 9.40 0.23 0.51
CA GLY A 55 9.20 -1.14 0.03
C GLY A 55 9.71 -1.36 -1.39
N PHE A 56 9.49 -0.40 -2.30
CA PHE A 56 10.08 -0.43 -3.63
C PHE A 56 11.61 -0.34 -3.62
N GLY A 57 12.19 0.47 -2.73
CA GLY A 57 13.63 0.55 -2.50
C GLY A 57 14.22 -0.80 -2.07
N TRP A 58 13.61 -1.45 -1.07
CA TRP A 58 13.99 -2.79 -0.60
C TRP A 58 13.89 -3.84 -1.71
N ALA A 59 12.78 -3.84 -2.47
CA ALA A 59 12.60 -4.75 -3.60
C ALA A 59 13.69 -4.53 -4.67
N ASN A 60 14.01 -3.28 -5.03
CA ASN A 60 15.10 -2.97 -5.96
C ASN A 60 16.47 -3.40 -5.44
N ALA A 61 16.73 -3.22 -4.14
CA ALA A 61 17.98 -3.66 -3.52
C ALA A 61 18.13 -5.19 -3.59
N GLN A 62 17.06 -5.94 -3.30
CA GLN A 62 17.05 -7.40 -3.44
C GLN A 62 17.27 -7.84 -4.89
N LEU A 63 16.55 -7.25 -5.84
CA LEU A 63 16.72 -7.54 -7.27
C LEU A 63 18.17 -7.30 -7.72
N ARG A 64 18.76 -6.18 -7.30
CA ARG A 64 20.16 -5.88 -7.59
C ARG A 64 21.12 -6.91 -6.98
N ALA A 65 20.93 -7.28 -5.71
CA ALA A 65 21.75 -8.29 -5.04
C ALA A 65 21.66 -9.66 -5.71
N SER A 66 20.51 -9.99 -6.29
CA SER A 66 20.26 -11.23 -7.01
C SER A 66 20.61 -11.17 -8.51
N ASN A 67 21.29 -10.10 -8.98
CA ASN A 67 21.58 -9.87 -10.41
C ASN A 67 20.34 -9.95 -11.32
N GLN A 68 19.18 -9.55 -10.80
CA GLN A 68 17.92 -9.46 -11.53
C GLN A 68 17.66 -8.01 -11.99
N ARG A 69 16.80 -7.86 -12.99
CA ARG A 69 16.39 -6.55 -13.48
C ARG A 69 15.63 -5.80 -12.39
N MET A 70 16.09 -4.61 -12.04
CA MET A 70 15.42 -3.72 -11.08
C MET A 70 14.07 -3.22 -11.62
N LEU A 71 13.18 -2.80 -10.71
CA LEU A 71 11.89 -2.21 -11.04
C LEU A 71 12.05 -0.83 -11.70
N PHE A 72 13.02 -0.03 -11.24
CA PHE A 72 13.41 1.27 -11.79
C PHE A 72 14.85 1.60 -11.38
N CYS A 73 15.46 2.58 -12.04
CA CYS A 73 16.86 2.97 -11.86
C CYS A 73 16.99 4.43 -11.43
N ALA A 74 16.63 4.71 -10.18
CA ALA A 74 16.76 6.03 -9.58
C ALA A 74 18.24 6.47 -9.48
N PRO A 75 18.54 7.79 -9.52
CA PRO A 75 19.88 8.31 -9.29
C PRO A 75 20.43 7.89 -7.92
N ARG A 76 21.72 7.55 -7.84
CA ARG A 76 22.34 6.97 -6.63
C ARG A 76 22.37 7.92 -5.43
N ASP A 77 22.47 9.23 -5.68
CA ASP A 77 22.75 10.23 -4.64
C ASP A 77 21.54 11.12 -4.33
N VAL A 78 20.33 10.71 -4.76
CA VAL A 78 19.11 11.50 -4.58
C VAL A 78 18.15 10.77 -3.64
N GLY A 79 18.05 11.26 -2.41
CA GLY A 79 16.96 10.90 -1.51
C GLY A 79 15.70 11.66 -1.90
N PHE A 80 14.64 10.94 -2.28
CA PHE A 80 13.36 11.55 -2.60
C PHE A 80 12.50 11.71 -1.35
N THR A 81 12.06 12.93 -1.10
CA THR A 81 11.06 13.24 -0.06
C THR A 81 9.69 12.69 -0.43
N PRO A 82 8.77 12.49 0.54
CA PRO A 82 7.39 12.11 0.24
C PRO A 82 6.69 13.09 -0.71
N LEU A 83 7.00 14.39 -0.60
CA LEU A 83 6.44 15.41 -1.49
C LEU A 83 6.91 15.20 -2.94
N GLN A 84 8.20 14.94 -3.15
CA GLN A 84 8.73 14.67 -4.50
C GLN A 84 8.13 13.41 -5.12
N HIS A 85 7.90 12.36 -4.32
CA HIS A 85 7.20 11.17 -4.77
C HIS A 85 5.74 11.48 -5.17
N ALA A 86 5.02 12.26 -4.37
CA ALA A 86 3.66 12.70 -4.70
C ALA A 86 3.62 13.57 -5.96
N ASP A 87 4.64 14.41 -6.18
CA ASP A 87 4.77 15.22 -7.39
C ASP A 87 5.02 14.37 -8.64
N ILE A 88 5.86 13.34 -8.54
CA ILE A 88 6.07 12.35 -9.61
C ILE A 88 4.75 11.65 -9.95
N LEU A 89 4.02 11.18 -8.94
CA LEU A 89 2.71 10.53 -9.13
C LEU A 89 1.70 11.47 -9.79
N ALA A 90 1.61 12.72 -9.32
CA ALA A 90 0.71 13.72 -9.88
C ALA A 90 1.09 14.06 -11.33
N ALA A 91 2.37 14.19 -11.65
CA ALA A 91 2.85 14.43 -13.00
C ALA A 91 2.52 13.26 -13.95
N TYR A 92 2.67 12.03 -13.47
CA TYR A 92 2.31 10.84 -14.21
C TYR A 92 0.81 10.77 -14.51
N LEU A 93 -0.06 10.99 -13.52
CA LEU A 93 -1.51 10.98 -13.71
C LEU A 93 -2.01 12.09 -14.65
N ARG A 94 -1.34 13.26 -14.68
CA ARG A 94 -1.65 14.30 -15.69
C ARG A 94 -1.42 13.80 -17.13
N ARG A 95 -0.40 12.97 -17.35
CA ARG A 95 -0.12 12.35 -18.66
C ARG A 95 -0.96 11.10 -18.92
N GLN A 96 -1.35 10.39 -17.86
CA GLN A 96 -2.06 9.10 -17.90
C GLN A 96 -3.37 9.14 -17.10
N PRO A 97 -4.35 10.01 -17.45
CA PRO A 97 -5.53 10.25 -16.63
C PRO A 97 -6.40 9.00 -16.44
N ARG A 98 -6.36 8.04 -17.38
CA ARG A 98 -7.07 6.75 -17.29
C ARG A 98 -6.59 5.86 -16.14
N ARG A 99 -5.44 6.16 -15.53
CA ARG A 99 -4.90 5.41 -14.39
C ARG A 99 -5.31 5.99 -13.03
N SER A 100 -6.14 7.03 -13.01
CA SER A 100 -6.58 7.70 -11.78
C SER A 100 -7.32 6.76 -10.81
N ASP A 101 -8.08 5.80 -11.35
CA ASP A 101 -8.89 4.85 -10.56
C ASP A 101 -8.17 3.52 -10.32
N VAL A 102 -6.89 3.41 -10.70
CA VAL A 102 -6.04 2.25 -10.41
C VAL A 102 -5.41 2.42 -9.04
N ASP A 103 -5.11 1.29 -8.39
CA ASP A 103 -4.36 1.23 -7.13
C ASP A 103 -3.12 2.14 -7.14
N VAL A 104 -2.98 2.95 -6.10
CA VAL A 104 -1.89 3.92 -5.99
C VAL A 104 -0.50 3.27 -6.02
N GLY A 105 -0.34 2.08 -5.45
CA GLY A 105 0.93 1.35 -5.44
C GLY A 105 1.40 1.04 -6.86
N LEU A 106 0.52 0.43 -7.66
CA LEU A 106 0.80 0.10 -9.06
C LEU A 106 1.07 1.35 -9.91
N VAL A 107 0.30 2.42 -9.70
CA VAL A 107 0.48 3.68 -10.44
C VAL A 107 1.79 4.35 -10.06
N MET A 108 2.14 4.38 -8.78
CA MET A 108 3.39 4.95 -8.29
C MET A 108 4.60 4.18 -8.83
N LEU A 109 4.56 2.85 -8.84
CA LEU A 109 5.61 2.03 -9.42
C LEU A 109 5.79 2.31 -10.91
N ALA A 110 4.70 2.39 -11.66
CA ALA A 110 4.72 2.74 -13.08
C ALA A 110 5.28 4.15 -13.32
N ALA A 111 4.91 5.11 -12.48
CA ALA A 111 5.43 6.47 -12.54
C ALA A 111 6.95 6.52 -12.33
N LEU A 112 7.46 5.78 -11.34
CA LEU A 112 8.90 5.67 -11.08
C LEU A 112 9.65 4.97 -12.23
N ALA A 113 9.09 3.90 -12.78
CA ALA A 113 9.69 3.19 -13.91
C ALA A 113 9.72 4.04 -15.20
N GLU A 114 8.69 4.85 -15.45
CA GLU A 114 8.66 5.81 -16.57
C GLU A 114 9.66 6.96 -16.36
N GLN A 115 9.74 7.50 -15.14
CA GLN A 115 10.62 8.63 -14.81
C GLN A 115 12.10 8.21 -14.75
N PHE A 116 12.38 6.98 -14.32
CA PHE A 116 13.72 6.45 -14.07
C PHE A 116 13.91 5.08 -14.74
N PRO A 117 13.89 5.00 -16.08
CA PRO A 117 14.04 3.74 -16.78
C PRO A 117 15.44 3.17 -16.57
N CYS A 118 15.52 1.85 -16.37
CA CYS A 118 16.80 1.14 -16.41
C CYS A 118 17.28 1.00 -17.86
N ARG A 119 18.55 1.33 -18.09
CA ARG A 119 19.24 1.20 -19.39
C ARG A 119 20.32 0.13 -19.31
#